data_AF-A0A973RN03-F1
#
_entry.id   AF-A0A973RN03-F1
#
_cell.length_a   1.000
_cell.length_b   1.000
_cell.length_c   1.000
_cell.angle_alpha   90.00
_cell.angle_beta   90.00
_cell.angle_gamma   90.00
#
_symmetry.space_group_name_H-M   'P 1'
#
loop_
_entity.id
_entity.type
_entity.pdbx_description
1 polymer ?
#
loop_
_entity_poly.entity_id
_entity_poly.type
_entity_poly.pdbx_seq_one_letter_code
_entity_poly.pdbx_strand_id
1 'polypeptide(L)'
;MADQPQVLREPHQVVVGPWAPGCPECLRTRRAASASTERAAEMAAVAPDRELPSFLADTVAQLAAARPGAQRFWIVDTATLALSRHGFLNDPHCPACSVRPADTEQAARPVRQARPKLSPESSRVRPLDQDALRAAYVDEQSGLIPSVTSYTQHAFPFTGAVMAVPGAPMEPAGYGRTRDFASAWSIAVAESLERLAAYAPARRTGVRAGYADVAGAAIDPRSLGLYPADRFLTPDFPYRPFTEDAVTDWVWGYSFGRGRPVLVPESFVYYRSPMPAGERRFACEISSGFALGGCYEEAVLHGLLEVAERDAFLMAWYGQIPLPRIDLATVPDRRIPLVAERIERQGYRVHVFDSTREHGIPSFWTLAEDVTGTGRPRAVSTGGSGLRPAEAILAALHELSQTVEYVTILALDPGWSERARHLAGHPDEVVSMADHLLCAADPASFDRYSFLLDDPVTSTWQQALERRPWPVNADIGADLDECVRRFAAAGMDVVAVDTTSMEQTAGGFTCVKVMAPGSVPMTFGHTARRVTGLPRLPEVRNPHPHPFP
;
A
#
# COMPACT_ATOMS: atom_id res chain seq x y z
N MET A 1 23.71 -38.16 3.15
CA MET A 1 24.39 -37.14 2.32
C MET A 1 24.03 -35.75 2.81
N ALA A 2 24.34 -35.42 4.06
CA ALA A 2 23.92 -34.17 4.69
C ALA A 2 25.04 -33.64 5.59
N ASP A 3 26.11 -33.11 4.98
CA ASP A 3 26.99 -32.11 5.63
C ASP A 3 28.04 -31.50 4.67
N GLN A 4 27.84 -31.57 3.34
CA GLN A 4 28.71 -30.81 2.44
C GLN A 4 28.23 -29.36 2.38
N PRO A 5 29.12 -28.38 2.60
CA PRO A 5 28.79 -26.99 2.36
C PRO A 5 28.38 -26.85 0.90
N GLN A 6 27.18 -26.35 0.65
CA GLN A 6 26.84 -25.99 -0.73
C GLN A 6 27.74 -24.79 -1.10
N VAL A 7 28.19 -24.74 -2.33
CA VAL A 7 29.03 -23.65 -2.84
C VAL A 7 28.51 -23.36 -4.23
N LEU A 8 28.12 -22.12 -4.49
CA LEU A 8 27.75 -21.66 -5.83
C LEU A 8 28.91 -20.84 -6.38
N ARG A 9 29.34 -21.14 -7.61
CA ARG A 9 30.38 -20.39 -8.30
C ARG A 9 29.74 -19.52 -9.38
N GLU A 10 30.15 -18.27 -9.42
CA GLU A 10 29.74 -17.25 -10.39
C GLU A 10 31.01 -16.65 -11.03
N PRO A 11 30.94 -16.01 -12.21
CA PRO A 11 32.12 -15.54 -12.94
C PRO A 11 33.12 -14.71 -12.12
N HIS A 12 32.64 -13.95 -11.12
CA HIS A 12 33.47 -13.14 -10.23
C HIS A 12 33.26 -13.39 -8.74
N GLN A 13 32.38 -14.31 -8.35
CA GLN A 13 32.01 -14.52 -6.94
C GLN A 13 31.92 -16.00 -6.57
N VAL A 14 32.27 -16.32 -5.33
CA VAL A 14 31.96 -17.61 -4.71
C VAL A 14 30.98 -17.39 -3.57
N VAL A 15 29.85 -18.09 -3.61
CA VAL A 15 28.78 -17.99 -2.64
C VAL A 15 28.81 -19.22 -1.74
N VAL A 16 28.92 -19.01 -0.44
CA VAL A 16 29.12 -20.06 0.57
C VAL A 16 28.03 -19.95 1.65
N GLY A 17 27.20 -20.97 1.80
CA GLY A 17 26.05 -20.93 2.73
C GLY A 17 26.37 -21.36 4.17
N PRO A 18 25.31 -21.50 5.00
CA PRO A 18 24.35 -22.58 4.81
C PRO A 18 22.99 -22.11 4.28
N TRP A 19 22.13 -23.08 3.93
CA TRP A 19 20.81 -22.84 3.34
C TRP A 19 19.73 -23.67 4.00
N ALA A 20 19.56 -23.48 5.31
CA ALA A 20 18.37 -23.95 6.02
C ALA A 20 17.95 -22.90 7.08
N PRO A 21 16.64 -22.64 7.28
CA PRO A 21 15.55 -23.08 6.41
C PRO A 21 15.66 -22.43 5.02
N GLY A 22 15.29 -23.15 3.96
CA GLY A 22 15.43 -22.70 2.57
C GLY A 22 16.16 -23.69 1.68
N CYS A 23 16.45 -23.29 0.45
CA CYS A 23 17.21 -24.10 -0.52
C CYS A 23 17.97 -23.21 -1.50
N PRO A 24 18.91 -23.76 -2.30
CA PRO A 24 19.62 -23.02 -3.34
C PRO A 24 18.69 -22.28 -4.32
N GLU A 25 17.53 -22.85 -4.62
CA GLU A 25 16.56 -22.21 -5.52
C GLU A 25 16.00 -20.91 -4.96
N CYS A 26 15.53 -20.89 -3.70
CA CYS A 26 15.14 -19.65 -3.03
C CYS A 26 16.24 -18.59 -3.09
N LEU A 27 17.50 -18.97 -2.82
CA LEU A 27 18.60 -18.01 -2.89
C LEU A 27 18.76 -17.45 -4.31
N ARG A 28 18.77 -18.30 -5.35
CA ARG A 28 18.88 -17.85 -6.74
C ARG A 28 17.74 -16.92 -7.10
N THR A 29 16.51 -17.28 -6.77
CA THR A 29 15.32 -16.47 -7.03
C THR A 29 15.40 -15.10 -6.37
N ARG A 30 15.78 -15.04 -5.08
CA ARG A 30 15.93 -13.79 -4.35
C ARG A 30 17.05 -12.92 -4.92
N ARG A 31 18.21 -13.53 -5.22
CA ARG A 31 19.33 -12.78 -5.82
C ARG A 31 19.03 -12.28 -7.21
N ALA A 32 18.35 -13.06 -8.03
CA ALA A 32 17.92 -12.63 -9.36
C ALA A 32 16.91 -11.48 -9.29
N ALA A 33 16.00 -11.49 -8.31
CA ALA A 33 15.03 -10.41 -8.12
C ALA A 33 15.68 -9.09 -7.68
N SER A 34 16.73 -9.15 -6.85
CA SER A 34 17.44 -7.98 -6.32
C SER A 34 18.60 -7.49 -7.21
N ALA A 35 18.95 -8.25 -8.26
CA ALA A 35 20.07 -7.93 -9.14
C ALA A 35 19.75 -6.82 -10.14
N SER A 36 20.76 -5.99 -10.46
CA SER A 36 20.70 -5.15 -11.66
C SER A 36 20.68 -6.02 -12.92
N THR A 37 20.30 -5.43 -14.06
CA THR A 37 20.31 -6.13 -15.36
C THR A 37 21.69 -6.72 -15.68
N GLU A 38 22.76 -5.97 -15.43
CA GLU A 38 24.14 -6.41 -15.65
C GLU A 38 24.50 -7.57 -14.70
N ARG A 39 24.13 -7.46 -13.42
CA ARG A 39 24.42 -8.50 -12.43
C ARG A 39 23.64 -9.79 -12.72
N ALA A 40 22.38 -9.68 -13.13
CA ALA A 40 21.56 -10.83 -13.51
C ALA A 40 22.16 -11.55 -14.73
N ALA A 41 22.66 -10.80 -15.72
CA ALA A 41 23.36 -11.36 -16.88
C ALA A 41 24.66 -12.08 -16.48
N GLU A 42 25.43 -11.52 -15.54
CA GLU A 42 26.64 -12.15 -15.01
C GLU A 42 26.33 -13.45 -14.26
N MET A 43 25.30 -13.46 -13.40
CA MET A 43 24.89 -14.65 -12.66
C MET A 43 24.38 -15.77 -13.57
N ALA A 44 23.80 -15.41 -14.72
CA ALA A 44 23.34 -16.37 -15.73
C ALA A 44 24.50 -16.93 -16.60
N ALA A 45 25.66 -16.27 -16.61
CA ALA A 45 26.81 -16.72 -17.38
C ALA A 45 27.45 -17.96 -16.74
N VAL A 46 27.98 -18.86 -17.59
CA VAL A 46 28.67 -20.06 -17.13
C VAL A 46 29.94 -19.65 -16.38
N ALA A 47 30.01 -19.99 -15.10
CA ALA A 47 31.23 -19.79 -14.32
C ALA A 47 32.38 -20.61 -14.95
N PRO A 48 33.57 -20.03 -15.14
CA PRO A 48 34.69 -20.74 -15.73
C PRO A 48 35.05 -21.95 -14.87
N ASP A 49 35.15 -23.12 -15.51
CA ASP A 49 35.57 -24.37 -14.86
C ASP A 49 37.08 -24.35 -14.61
N ARG A 50 37.48 -23.56 -13.62
CA ARG A 50 38.85 -23.41 -13.15
C ARG A 50 38.92 -23.75 -11.67
N GLU A 51 39.99 -24.43 -11.27
CA GLU A 51 40.27 -24.62 -9.86
C GLU A 51 40.46 -23.26 -9.17
N LEU A 52 39.90 -23.12 -7.97
CA LEU A 52 40.14 -21.92 -7.17
C LEU A 52 41.60 -21.95 -6.72
N PRO A 53 42.32 -20.82 -6.74
CA PRO A 53 43.62 -20.73 -6.10
C PRO A 53 43.56 -21.23 -4.65
N SER A 54 44.63 -21.86 -4.16
CA SER A 54 44.65 -22.53 -2.85
C SER A 54 44.15 -21.63 -1.72
N PHE A 55 44.59 -20.38 -1.67
CA PHE A 55 44.17 -19.43 -0.64
C PHE A 55 42.65 -19.13 -0.67
N LEU A 56 42.04 -19.12 -1.86
CA LEU A 56 40.60 -18.89 -2.02
C LEU A 56 39.81 -20.16 -1.68
N ALA A 57 40.32 -21.34 -2.07
CA ALA A 57 39.77 -22.62 -1.66
C ALA A 57 39.79 -22.78 -0.13
N ASP A 58 40.89 -22.42 0.53
CA ASP A 58 41.03 -22.44 1.99
C ASP A 58 40.04 -21.48 2.66
N THR A 59 39.88 -20.28 2.11
CA THR A 59 38.90 -19.29 2.62
C THR A 59 37.48 -19.82 2.49
N VAL A 60 37.10 -20.36 1.33
CA VAL A 60 35.78 -20.96 1.09
C VAL A 60 35.53 -22.12 2.06
N ALA A 61 36.53 -22.99 2.29
CA ALA A 61 36.43 -24.10 3.23
C ALA A 61 36.25 -23.62 4.67
N GLN A 62 36.95 -22.57 5.09
CA GLN A 62 36.81 -21.99 6.42
C GLN A 62 35.43 -21.35 6.61
N LEU A 63 34.93 -20.61 5.63
CA LEU A 63 33.59 -19.99 5.68
C LEU A 63 32.48 -21.04 5.74
N ALA A 64 32.63 -22.10 4.95
CA ALA A 64 31.75 -23.26 4.98
C ALA A 64 31.73 -23.92 6.36
N ALA A 65 32.89 -24.10 6.99
CA ALA A 65 33.01 -24.67 8.33
C ALA A 65 32.43 -23.76 9.42
N ALA A 66 32.54 -22.43 9.25
CA ALA A 66 32.05 -21.45 10.20
C ALA A 66 30.52 -21.37 10.31
N ARG A 67 29.78 -21.93 9.33
CA ARG A 67 28.31 -21.98 9.26
C ARG A 67 27.66 -20.62 9.59
N PRO A 68 27.48 -19.69 8.62
CA PRO A 68 26.97 -18.32 8.83
C PRO A 68 25.64 -18.13 9.60
N GLY A 69 24.95 -19.20 9.99
CA GLY A 69 23.63 -19.19 10.61
C GLY A 69 22.54 -19.50 9.60
N ALA A 70 21.35 -19.79 10.11
CA ALA A 70 20.20 -20.10 9.28
C ALA A 70 19.87 -18.95 8.30
N GLN A 71 19.58 -19.27 7.03
CA GLN A 71 19.27 -18.27 5.99
C GLN A 71 20.36 -17.20 5.76
N ARG A 72 21.61 -17.49 6.11
CA ARG A 72 22.75 -16.59 5.90
C ARG A 72 23.78 -17.21 4.99
N PHE A 73 24.43 -16.39 4.18
CA PHE A 73 25.50 -16.83 3.29
C PHE A 73 26.60 -15.77 3.19
N TRP A 74 27.77 -16.20 2.74
CA TRP A 74 28.89 -15.35 2.40
C TRP A 74 29.02 -15.21 0.89
N ILE A 75 29.46 -14.04 0.45
CA ILE A 75 30.00 -13.82 -0.88
C ILE A 75 31.49 -13.53 -0.72
N VAL A 76 32.30 -14.23 -1.51
CA VAL A 76 33.73 -13.94 -1.68
C VAL A 76 33.93 -13.42 -3.09
N ASP A 77 34.32 -12.16 -3.22
CA ASP A 77 34.71 -11.59 -4.49
C ASP A 77 36.08 -12.16 -4.92
N THR A 78 36.12 -12.78 -6.10
CA THR A 78 37.30 -13.54 -6.56
C THR A 78 38.46 -12.66 -7.03
N ALA A 79 38.20 -11.38 -7.34
CA ALA A 79 39.21 -10.44 -7.82
C ALA A 79 39.84 -9.63 -6.67
N THR A 80 39.02 -9.24 -5.69
CA THR A 80 39.41 -8.35 -4.58
C THR A 80 39.57 -9.09 -3.25
N LEU A 81 39.04 -10.31 -3.14
CA LEU A 81 38.92 -11.08 -1.89
C LEU A 81 38.07 -10.40 -0.82
N ALA A 82 37.23 -9.44 -1.23
CA ALA A 82 36.24 -8.85 -0.34
C ALA A 82 35.27 -9.93 0.13
N LEU A 83 35.03 -9.93 1.45
CA LEU A 83 34.10 -10.85 2.11
C LEU A 83 32.89 -10.07 2.61
N SER A 84 31.70 -10.50 2.23
CA SER A 84 30.45 -9.91 2.72
C SER A 84 29.45 -10.98 3.16
N ARG A 85 28.67 -10.66 4.20
CA ARG A 85 27.66 -11.55 4.78
C ARG A 85 26.27 -11.04 4.44
N HIS A 86 25.43 -11.96 3.99
CA HIS A 86 24.08 -11.65 3.49
C HIS A 86 23.05 -12.59 4.10
N GLY A 87 21.77 -12.24 3.96
CA GLY A 87 20.67 -13.12 4.32
C GLY A 87 19.49 -13.04 3.36
N PHE A 88 18.72 -14.11 3.28
CA PHE A 88 17.59 -14.22 2.35
C PHE A 88 16.39 -14.87 3.04
N LEU A 89 15.19 -14.55 2.57
CA LEU A 89 13.97 -15.25 2.97
C LEU A 89 13.59 -16.32 1.94
N ASN A 90 13.00 -17.41 2.41
CA ASN A 90 12.43 -18.42 1.53
C ASN A 90 11.39 -17.77 0.59
N ASP A 91 11.35 -18.24 -0.65
CA ASP A 91 10.31 -17.86 -1.58
C ASP A 91 9.06 -18.72 -1.34
N PRO A 92 7.88 -18.15 -1.02
CA PRO A 92 6.64 -18.90 -0.82
C PRO A 92 6.20 -19.69 -2.06
N HIS A 93 6.69 -19.31 -3.25
CA HIS A 93 6.40 -19.99 -4.51
C HIS A 93 7.49 -20.99 -4.93
N CYS A 94 8.52 -21.21 -4.10
CA CYS A 94 9.61 -22.12 -4.43
C CYS A 94 9.10 -23.56 -4.62
N PRO A 95 9.31 -24.18 -5.79
CA PRO A 95 8.85 -25.54 -6.06
C PRO A 95 9.63 -26.61 -5.28
N ALA A 96 10.80 -26.27 -4.75
CA ALA A 96 11.70 -27.23 -4.10
C ALA A 96 11.47 -27.35 -2.59
N CYS A 97 11.19 -26.24 -1.89
CA CYS A 97 11.10 -26.26 -0.42
C CYS A 97 9.86 -25.57 0.16
N SER A 98 9.01 -24.95 -0.66
CA SER A 98 7.81 -24.28 -0.20
C SER A 98 6.55 -25.04 -0.58
N VAL A 99 5.61 -25.13 0.36
CA VAL A 99 4.27 -25.69 0.13
C VAL A 99 3.26 -24.63 0.56
N ARG A 100 2.60 -24.02 -0.43
CA ARG A 100 1.52 -23.07 -0.13
C ARG A 100 0.32 -23.81 0.47
N PRO A 101 -0.21 -23.36 1.62
CA PRO A 101 -1.42 -23.94 2.18
C PRO A 101 -2.61 -23.72 1.25
N ALA A 102 -3.61 -24.59 1.33
CA ALA A 102 -4.85 -24.40 0.59
C ALA A 102 -5.61 -23.19 1.15
N ASP A 103 -6.25 -22.42 0.29
CA ASP A 103 -7.23 -21.42 0.70
C ASP A 103 -8.54 -22.12 1.06
N THR A 104 -9.04 -21.92 2.28
CA THR A 104 -10.19 -22.68 2.81
C THR A 104 -11.09 -21.81 3.66
N GLU A 105 -12.38 -22.15 3.68
CA GLU A 105 -13.38 -21.46 4.51
C GLU A 105 -12.96 -21.39 5.98
N GLN A 106 -12.44 -22.50 6.53
CA GLN A 106 -12.04 -22.58 7.94
C GLN A 106 -10.86 -21.65 8.26
N ALA A 107 -9.90 -21.52 7.34
CA ALA A 107 -8.72 -20.68 7.54
C ALA A 107 -9.06 -19.18 7.50
N ALA A 108 -10.16 -18.78 6.85
CA ALA A 108 -10.61 -17.40 6.83
C ALA A 108 -11.31 -16.96 8.14
N ARG A 109 -11.60 -17.87 9.07
CA ARG A 109 -12.20 -17.51 10.36
C ARG A 109 -11.13 -16.88 11.26
N PRO A 110 -11.28 -15.61 11.70
CA PRO A 110 -10.29 -14.97 12.56
C PRO A 110 -10.29 -15.62 13.94
N VAL A 111 -9.09 -15.82 14.49
CA VAL A 111 -8.91 -16.25 15.88
C VAL A 111 -8.72 -15.02 16.74
N ARG A 112 -9.79 -14.61 17.44
CA ARG A 112 -9.78 -13.43 18.32
C ARG A 112 -8.92 -13.70 19.55
N GLN A 113 -8.01 -12.79 19.84
CA GLN A 113 -7.17 -12.81 21.04
C GLN A 113 -7.15 -11.42 21.68
N ALA A 114 -6.81 -11.34 22.97
CA ALA A 114 -6.53 -10.05 23.58
C ALA A 114 -5.28 -9.43 22.93
N ARG A 115 -5.40 -8.18 22.49
CA ARG A 115 -4.39 -7.39 21.79
C ARG A 115 -4.24 -6.04 22.49
N PRO A 116 -3.62 -6.03 23.69
CA PRO A 116 -3.40 -4.78 24.42
C PRO A 116 -2.56 -3.83 23.57
N LYS A 117 -2.98 -2.58 23.53
CA LYS A 117 -2.25 -1.51 22.86
C LYS A 117 -1.00 -1.13 23.65
N LEU A 118 -0.02 -0.53 22.98
CA LEU A 118 1.16 0.07 23.64
C LEU A 118 0.78 1.16 24.65
N SER A 119 -0.30 1.90 24.36
CA SER A 119 -0.93 2.86 25.27
C SER A 119 -2.39 3.06 24.86
N PRO A 120 -3.25 3.66 25.70
CA PRO A 120 -4.62 4.00 25.32
C PRO A 120 -4.73 4.87 24.06
N GLU A 121 -3.67 5.63 23.74
CA GLU A 121 -3.55 6.49 22.56
C GLU A 121 -2.99 5.79 21.33
N SER A 122 -2.39 4.63 21.49
CA SER A 122 -1.77 3.90 20.39
C SER A 122 -2.79 3.11 19.58
N SER A 123 -2.56 3.01 18.27
CA SER A 123 -3.23 2.09 17.35
C SER A 123 -2.33 0.89 16.99
N ARG A 124 -1.34 0.57 17.84
CA ARG A 124 -0.36 -0.51 17.64
C ARG A 124 -0.26 -1.40 18.88
N VAL A 125 -0.07 -2.71 18.68
CA VAL A 125 0.26 -3.67 19.75
C VAL A 125 1.76 -3.73 20.06
N ARG A 126 2.61 -3.32 19.10
CA ARG A 126 4.07 -3.36 19.22
C ARG A 126 4.73 -2.25 18.39
N PRO A 127 5.93 -1.77 18.78
CA PRO A 127 6.68 -0.85 17.94
C PRO A 127 7.20 -1.57 16.69
N LEU A 128 7.56 -0.78 15.68
CA LEU A 128 8.37 -1.26 14.57
C LEU A 128 9.84 -1.25 15.00
N ASP A 129 10.41 -2.42 15.21
CA ASP A 129 11.83 -2.58 15.56
C ASP A 129 12.68 -2.45 14.28
N GLN A 130 13.37 -1.33 14.16
CA GLN A 130 14.20 -1.00 12.99
C GLN A 130 15.32 -2.03 12.75
N ASP A 131 15.96 -2.51 13.81
CA ASP A 131 17.08 -3.44 13.69
C ASP A 131 16.58 -4.83 13.26
N ALA A 132 15.45 -5.27 13.82
CA ALA A 132 14.80 -6.51 13.40
C ALA A 132 14.34 -6.44 11.94
N LEU A 133 13.72 -5.34 11.52
CA LEU A 133 13.30 -5.11 10.13
C LEU A 133 14.50 -5.13 9.17
N ARG A 134 15.59 -4.43 9.52
CA ARG A 134 16.81 -4.40 8.71
C ARG A 134 17.40 -5.80 8.57
N ALA A 135 17.55 -6.50 9.68
CA ALA A 135 18.15 -7.84 9.70
C ALA A 135 17.34 -8.88 8.91
N ALA A 136 16.01 -8.74 8.85
CA ALA A 136 15.11 -9.69 8.21
C ALA A 136 14.89 -9.42 6.71
N TYR A 137 14.83 -8.16 6.30
CA TYR A 137 14.28 -7.80 4.97
C TYR A 137 15.23 -7.02 4.07
N VAL A 138 16.21 -6.31 4.63
CA VAL A 138 17.03 -5.34 3.90
C VAL A 138 18.41 -5.91 3.63
N ASP A 139 18.66 -6.26 2.36
CA ASP A 139 19.93 -6.80 1.89
C ASP A 139 20.03 -6.57 0.38
N GLU A 140 21.08 -5.88 -0.07
CA GLU A 140 21.26 -5.48 -1.47
C GLU A 140 21.42 -6.68 -2.43
N GLN A 141 21.87 -7.83 -1.93
CA GLN A 141 22.15 -8.99 -2.76
C GLN A 141 20.93 -9.90 -2.88
N SER A 142 20.09 -10.00 -1.85
CA SER A 142 19.07 -11.04 -1.73
C SER A 142 17.87 -10.69 -0.84
N GLY A 143 17.82 -9.47 -0.32
CA GLY A 143 16.71 -9.01 0.51
C GLY A 143 15.46 -8.76 -0.33
N LEU A 144 14.30 -8.84 0.32
CA LEU A 144 13.04 -8.35 -0.27
C LEU A 144 13.12 -6.86 -0.59
N ILE A 145 13.93 -6.13 0.17
CA ILE A 145 14.14 -4.70 0.05
C ILE A 145 15.64 -4.48 -0.18
N PRO A 146 16.11 -4.46 -1.44
CA PRO A 146 17.53 -4.29 -1.74
C PRO A 146 18.08 -2.92 -1.33
N SER A 147 17.24 -1.88 -1.31
CA SER A 147 17.68 -0.54 -0.90
C SER A 147 16.60 0.23 -0.15
N VAL A 148 17.06 1.03 0.82
CA VAL A 148 16.24 2.00 1.55
C VAL A 148 17.01 3.30 1.60
N THR A 149 16.43 4.37 1.05
CA THR A 149 17.09 5.66 0.88
C THR A 149 16.32 6.73 1.65
N SER A 150 16.99 7.37 2.61
CA SER A 150 16.46 8.53 3.32
C SER A 150 16.92 9.81 2.62
N TYR A 151 15.97 10.66 2.25
CA TYR A 151 16.20 11.87 1.48
C TYR A 151 16.22 13.09 2.41
N THR A 152 17.33 13.82 2.42
CA THR A 152 17.57 14.95 3.32
C THR A 152 17.17 16.31 2.72
N GLN A 153 16.76 16.32 1.45
CA GLN A 153 16.42 17.54 0.69
C GLN A 153 14.94 17.96 0.86
N HIS A 154 14.10 17.09 1.43
CA HIS A 154 12.68 17.34 1.65
C HIS A 154 12.45 18.20 2.91
N ALA A 155 11.32 18.91 2.99
CA ALA A 155 11.00 19.74 4.15
C ALA A 155 10.81 18.91 5.44
N PHE A 156 10.46 17.64 5.30
CA PHE A 156 10.33 16.66 6.38
C PHE A 156 11.07 15.36 6.04
N PRO A 157 11.46 14.55 7.05
CA PRO A 157 12.05 13.24 6.85
C PRO A 157 11.21 12.34 5.92
N PHE A 158 11.79 12.04 4.77
CA PHE A 158 11.23 11.17 3.75
C PHE A 158 12.17 10.00 3.50
N THR A 159 11.63 8.79 3.43
CA THR A 159 12.40 7.58 3.12
C THR A 159 11.65 6.72 2.12
N GLY A 160 12.33 6.30 1.06
CA GLY A 160 11.81 5.35 0.08
C GLY A 160 12.46 3.98 0.23
N ALA A 161 11.68 2.91 0.12
CA ALA A 161 12.15 1.54 0.09
C ALA A 161 11.84 0.91 -1.29
N VAL A 162 12.86 0.37 -1.95
CA VAL A 162 12.71 -0.35 -3.22
C VAL A 162 12.49 -1.82 -2.92
N MET A 163 11.49 -2.43 -3.54
CA MET A 163 11.16 -3.84 -3.34
C MET A 163 11.59 -4.67 -4.54
N ALA A 164 12.11 -5.87 -4.25
CA ALA A 164 12.48 -6.90 -5.22
C ALA A 164 11.51 -8.07 -5.13
N VAL A 165 10.56 -8.15 -6.07
CA VAL A 165 9.61 -9.27 -6.18
C VAL A 165 10.05 -10.16 -7.35
N PRO A 166 10.19 -11.48 -7.15
CA PRO A 166 10.54 -12.39 -8.23
C PRO A 166 9.58 -12.27 -9.43
N GLY A 167 10.13 -12.05 -10.62
CA GLY A 167 9.35 -11.91 -11.86
C GLY A 167 8.68 -10.55 -12.07
N ALA A 168 8.91 -9.57 -11.19
CA ALA A 168 8.45 -8.20 -11.36
C ALA A 168 9.64 -7.23 -11.45
N PRO A 169 9.48 -6.08 -12.12
CA PRO A 169 10.48 -5.00 -12.05
C PRO A 169 10.66 -4.51 -10.62
N MET A 170 11.91 -4.18 -10.25
CA MET A 170 12.18 -3.46 -9.02
C MET A 170 11.54 -2.06 -9.10
N GLU A 171 10.76 -1.70 -8.09
CA GLU A 171 10.13 -0.40 -7.99
C GLU A 171 10.15 0.12 -6.54
N PRO A 172 10.17 1.45 -6.33
CA PRO A 172 9.85 2.03 -5.03
C PRO A 172 8.45 1.58 -4.60
N ALA A 173 8.37 0.88 -3.47
CA ALA A 173 7.14 0.24 -3.00
C ALA A 173 6.75 0.67 -1.58
N GLY A 174 7.57 1.45 -0.88
CA GLY A 174 7.22 1.91 0.45
C GLY A 174 7.79 3.29 0.74
N TYR A 175 7.00 4.12 1.42
CA TYR A 175 7.28 5.53 1.59
C TYR A 175 6.99 5.98 3.02
N GLY A 176 8.06 6.18 3.78
CA GLY A 176 7.99 6.71 5.12
C GLY A 176 7.98 8.23 5.13
N ARG A 177 6.93 8.82 5.72
CA ARG A 177 6.74 10.28 5.82
C ARG A 177 6.41 10.62 7.28
N THR A 178 7.40 11.02 8.05
CA THR A 178 7.21 11.33 9.49
C THR A 178 8.12 12.46 9.95
N ARG A 179 8.14 12.70 11.26
CA ARG A 179 8.95 13.74 11.90
C ARG A 179 10.43 13.39 12.06
N ASP A 180 10.82 12.13 11.87
CA ASP A 180 12.19 11.66 12.06
C ASP A 180 12.56 10.54 11.08
N PHE A 181 13.86 10.39 10.78
CA PHE A 181 14.33 9.42 9.79
C PHE A 181 14.20 7.96 10.26
N ALA A 182 14.25 7.67 11.56
CA ALA A 182 14.15 6.30 12.06
C ALA A 182 12.74 5.74 11.89
N SER A 183 11.73 6.55 12.25
CA SER A 183 10.32 6.26 12.03
C SER A 183 9.98 6.20 10.55
N ALA A 184 10.46 7.15 9.74
CA ALA A 184 10.28 7.13 8.29
C ALA A 184 10.87 5.86 7.67
N TRP A 185 12.09 5.48 8.04
CA TRP A 185 12.72 4.26 7.56
C TRP A 185 11.89 3.02 7.88
N SER A 186 11.39 2.90 9.11
CA SER A 186 10.63 1.74 9.57
C SER A 186 9.27 1.62 8.86
N ILE A 187 8.60 2.76 8.63
CA ILE A 187 7.33 2.81 7.88
C ILE A 187 7.54 2.47 6.41
N ALA A 188 8.61 2.98 5.77
CA ALA A 188 8.90 2.66 4.38
C ALA A 188 9.08 1.16 4.17
N VAL A 189 9.80 0.49 5.09
CA VAL A 189 9.97 -0.97 5.06
C VAL A 189 8.65 -1.70 5.30
N ALA A 190 7.86 -1.26 6.28
CA ALA A 190 6.56 -1.87 6.58
C ALA A 190 5.57 -1.74 5.40
N GLU A 191 5.51 -0.59 4.74
CA GLU A 191 4.67 -0.38 3.57
C GLU A 191 5.11 -1.24 2.38
N SER A 192 6.42 -1.43 2.15
CA SER A 192 6.89 -2.38 1.12
C SER A 192 6.41 -3.81 1.40
N LEU A 193 6.44 -4.26 2.66
CA LEU A 193 5.93 -5.59 3.05
C LEU A 193 4.41 -5.70 2.87
N GLU A 194 3.68 -4.61 3.06
CA GLU A 194 2.26 -4.53 2.71
C GLU A 194 2.04 -4.71 1.21
N ARG A 195 2.77 -3.94 0.38
CA ARG A 195 2.65 -3.99 -1.10
C ARG A 195 3.01 -5.34 -1.69
N LEU A 196 3.92 -6.09 -1.06
CA LEU A 196 4.26 -7.45 -1.45
C LEU A 196 3.00 -8.34 -1.56
N ALA A 197 2.04 -8.16 -0.65
CA ALA A 197 0.85 -8.99 -0.55
C ALA A 197 -0.11 -8.84 -1.75
N ALA A 198 0.10 -7.84 -2.62
CA ALA A 198 -0.72 -7.62 -3.82
C ALA A 198 -0.31 -8.45 -5.04
N TYR A 199 0.91 -9.00 -5.05
CA TYR A 199 1.52 -9.63 -6.24
C TYR A 199 1.07 -11.06 -6.48
N ALA A 200 0.73 -11.82 -5.44
CA ALA A 200 0.28 -13.19 -5.60
C ALA A 200 -0.46 -13.69 -4.35
N PRO A 201 -1.42 -14.62 -4.51
CA PRO A 201 -2.03 -15.32 -3.39
C PRO A 201 -1.01 -16.07 -2.54
N ALA A 202 -0.99 -15.76 -1.24
CA ALA A 202 -0.20 -16.47 -0.23
C ALA A 202 -0.67 -17.93 -0.04
N ARG A 203 -1.94 -18.20 -0.34
CA ARG A 203 -2.60 -19.51 -0.26
C ARG A 203 -2.95 -19.97 -1.67
N ARG A 204 -3.06 -21.30 -1.89
CA ARG A 204 -3.49 -21.83 -3.19
C ARG A 204 -4.99 -21.64 -3.34
N THR A 205 -5.41 -20.82 -4.30
CA THR A 205 -6.81 -20.65 -4.67
C THR A 205 -7.42 -21.97 -5.11
N GLY A 206 -8.54 -22.34 -4.49
CA GLY A 206 -9.21 -23.63 -4.71
C GLY A 206 -10.59 -23.54 -5.34
N VAL A 207 -11.15 -22.34 -5.49
CA VAL A 207 -12.51 -22.13 -5.99
C VAL A 207 -12.46 -21.33 -7.28
N ARG A 208 -12.90 -21.95 -8.38
CA ARG A 208 -13.04 -21.32 -9.69
C ARG A 208 -14.45 -21.59 -10.22
N ALA A 209 -15.29 -20.55 -10.26
CA ALA A 209 -16.71 -20.68 -10.55
C ALA A 209 -17.32 -19.37 -11.06
N GLY A 210 -18.50 -19.44 -11.68
CA GLY A 210 -19.35 -18.27 -11.88
C GLY A 210 -20.00 -17.84 -10.56
N TYR A 211 -20.35 -16.58 -10.42
CA TYR A 211 -21.09 -16.09 -9.24
C TYR A 211 -22.41 -16.82 -9.04
N ALA A 212 -23.11 -17.21 -10.11
CA ALA A 212 -24.36 -17.97 -10.05
C ALA A 212 -24.23 -19.26 -9.20
N ASP A 213 -23.08 -19.93 -9.28
CA ASP A 213 -22.82 -21.18 -8.56
C ASP A 213 -22.43 -20.95 -7.09
N VAL A 214 -21.90 -19.78 -6.75
CA VAL A 214 -21.34 -19.47 -5.41
C VAL A 214 -22.07 -18.35 -4.68
N ALA A 215 -23.17 -17.82 -5.22
CA ALA A 215 -23.87 -16.63 -4.69
C ALA A 215 -24.23 -16.74 -3.20
N GLY A 216 -24.59 -17.93 -2.70
CA GLY A 216 -24.88 -18.14 -1.28
C GLY A 216 -23.68 -17.98 -0.34
N ALA A 217 -22.46 -18.19 -0.85
CA ALA A 217 -21.20 -18.11 -0.10
C ALA A 217 -20.38 -16.86 -0.44
N ALA A 218 -20.64 -16.18 -1.56
CA ALA A 218 -19.85 -15.06 -2.04
C ALA A 218 -20.39 -13.68 -1.62
N ILE A 219 -19.53 -12.66 -1.72
CA ILE A 219 -19.99 -11.29 -1.87
C ILE A 219 -20.44 -11.05 -3.31
N ASP A 220 -21.44 -10.20 -3.49
CA ASP A 220 -21.89 -9.81 -4.83
C ASP A 220 -20.90 -8.80 -5.43
N PRO A 221 -20.23 -9.08 -6.56
CA PRO A 221 -19.27 -8.14 -7.15
C PRO A 221 -19.88 -6.78 -7.52
N ARG A 222 -21.20 -6.72 -7.76
CA ARG A 222 -21.92 -5.45 -8.00
C ARG A 222 -21.84 -4.50 -6.81
N SER A 223 -21.78 -5.03 -5.59
CA SER A 223 -21.67 -4.23 -4.36
C SER A 223 -20.31 -3.56 -4.16
N LEU A 224 -19.29 -3.94 -4.95
CA LEU A 224 -17.96 -3.34 -4.92
C LEU A 224 -17.82 -2.15 -5.90
N GLY A 225 -18.89 -1.79 -6.60
CA GLY A 225 -18.86 -0.82 -7.69
C GLY A 225 -18.29 -1.43 -8.97
N LEU A 226 -19.04 -1.31 -10.05
CA LEU A 226 -18.67 -1.80 -11.39
C LEU A 226 -18.85 -0.68 -12.43
N TYR A 227 -18.53 -1.00 -13.69
CA TYR A 227 -18.65 -0.07 -14.80
C TYR A 227 -20.04 -0.08 -15.44
N PRO A 228 -20.52 1.07 -15.93
CA PRO A 228 -21.73 1.12 -16.76
C PRO A 228 -21.49 0.42 -18.10
N ALA A 229 -22.58 -0.04 -18.74
CA ALA A 229 -22.51 -0.88 -19.95
C ALA A 229 -21.85 -0.20 -21.15
N ASP A 230 -22.04 1.11 -21.30
CA ASP A 230 -21.45 1.94 -22.35
C ASP A 230 -19.91 2.03 -22.23
N ARG A 231 -19.36 1.91 -21.01
CA ARG A 231 -17.90 1.94 -20.80
C ARG A 231 -17.19 0.81 -21.53
N PHE A 232 -17.81 -0.36 -21.68
CA PHE A 232 -17.23 -1.50 -22.39
C PHE A 232 -17.23 -1.31 -23.92
N LEU A 233 -17.85 -0.24 -24.45
CA LEU A 233 -17.78 0.15 -25.85
C LEU A 233 -16.56 1.03 -26.14
N THR A 234 -15.86 1.53 -25.12
CA THR A 234 -14.62 2.31 -25.29
C THR A 234 -13.52 1.39 -25.84
N PRO A 235 -12.85 1.77 -26.95
CA PRO A 235 -11.70 1.03 -27.46
C PRO A 235 -10.64 0.81 -26.38
N ASP A 236 -10.03 -0.37 -26.38
CA ASP A 236 -8.95 -0.76 -25.46
C ASP A 236 -9.28 -0.68 -23.96
N PHE A 237 -10.56 -0.65 -23.58
CA PHE A 237 -10.94 -0.71 -22.18
C PHE A 237 -10.43 -2.01 -21.52
N PRO A 238 -9.59 -1.92 -20.46
CA PRO A 238 -8.80 -3.06 -20.00
C PRO A 238 -9.58 -4.05 -19.13
N TYR A 239 -10.87 -3.79 -18.87
CA TYR A 239 -11.73 -4.62 -18.02
C TYR A 239 -12.82 -5.31 -18.82
N ARG A 240 -13.33 -6.44 -18.29
CA ARG A 240 -14.46 -7.18 -18.88
C ARG A 240 -15.74 -6.96 -18.07
N PRO A 241 -16.93 -7.03 -18.69
CA PRO A 241 -18.18 -6.97 -17.96
C PRO A 241 -18.30 -8.16 -17.00
N PHE A 242 -18.92 -7.90 -15.84
CA PHE A 242 -19.32 -8.94 -14.92
C PHE A 242 -20.64 -9.56 -15.38
N THR A 243 -20.69 -10.88 -15.47
CA THR A 243 -21.92 -11.67 -15.62
C THR A 243 -21.95 -12.74 -14.55
N GLU A 244 -23.13 -13.22 -14.17
CA GLU A 244 -23.24 -14.22 -13.10
C GLU A 244 -22.58 -15.56 -13.49
N ASP A 245 -22.49 -15.87 -14.78
CA ASP A 245 -21.81 -17.06 -15.31
C ASP A 245 -20.31 -16.84 -15.58
N ALA A 246 -19.78 -15.62 -15.40
CA ALA A 246 -18.38 -15.33 -15.66
C ALA A 246 -17.48 -16.07 -14.66
N VAL A 247 -16.84 -17.13 -15.13
CA VAL A 247 -15.91 -17.91 -14.33
C VAL A 247 -14.70 -17.06 -13.94
N THR A 248 -14.39 -17.07 -12.65
CA THR A 248 -13.24 -16.40 -12.04
C THR A 248 -12.73 -17.23 -10.88
N ASP A 249 -11.49 -16.96 -10.46
CA ASP A 249 -10.95 -17.47 -9.20
C ASP A 249 -11.51 -16.67 -8.02
N TRP A 250 -11.81 -17.36 -6.93
CA TRP A 250 -12.37 -16.81 -5.69
C TRP A 250 -11.51 -17.19 -4.49
N VAL A 251 -11.28 -16.23 -3.60
CA VAL A 251 -10.53 -16.42 -2.36
C VAL A 251 -11.42 -16.19 -1.14
N TRP A 252 -11.10 -16.87 -0.03
CA TRP A 252 -11.86 -16.74 1.21
C TRP A 252 -11.44 -15.50 2.01
N GLY A 253 -12.44 -14.69 2.35
CA GLY A 253 -12.35 -13.63 3.34
C GLY A 253 -13.33 -13.85 4.49
N TYR A 254 -13.31 -12.95 5.47
CA TYR A 254 -14.26 -12.93 6.58
C TYR A 254 -15.17 -11.70 6.48
N SER A 255 -16.48 -11.93 6.41
CA SER A 255 -17.48 -10.88 6.53
C SER A 255 -17.85 -10.70 7.99
N PHE A 256 -17.57 -9.51 8.53
CA PHE A 256 -17.90 -9.17 9.91
C PHE A 256 -19.39 -8.96 10.10
N GLY A 257 -20.08 -8.37 9.13
CA GLY A 257 -21.54 -8.15 9.17
C GLY A 257 -22.34 -9.44 9.04
N ARG A 258 -21.85 -10.43 8.28
CA ARG A 258 -22.47 -11.77 8.20
C ARG A 258 -21.96 -12.74 9.26
N GLY A 259 -20.90 -12.40 9.99
CA GLY A 259 -20.28 -13.24 11.02
C GLY A 259 -19.75 -14.58 10.48
N ARG A 260 -19.33 -14.63 9.22
CA ARG A 260 -18.90 -15.87 8.55
C ARG A 260 -17.90 -15.62 7.42
N PRO A 261 -17.12 -16.65 7.05
CA PRO A 261 -16.35 -16.63 5.83
C PRO A 261 -17.22 -16.42 4.58
N VAL A 262 -16.67 -15.69 3.62
CA VAL A 262 -17.28 -15.40 2.33
C VAL A 262 -16.24 -15.48 1.21
N LEU A 263 -16.68 -15.84 0.02
CA LEU A 263 -15.85 -15.79 -1.18
C LEU A 263 -15.80 -14.36 -1.76
N VAL A 264 -14.61 -13.94 -2.15
CA VAL A 264 -14.31 -12.66 -2.83
C VAL A 264 -13.60 -12.98 -4.14
N PRO A 265 -13.90 -12.32 -5.28
CA PRO A 265 -13.16 -12.58 -6.50
C PRO A 265 -11.69 -12.22 -6.32
N GLU A 266 -10.77 -13.11 -6.71
CA GLU A 266 -9.32 -12.95 -6.48
C GLU A 266 -8.79 -11.63 -7.07
N SER A 267 -9.33 -11.21 -8.22
CA SER A 267 -8.95 -9.98 -8.91
C SER A 267 -9.22 -8.70 -8.12
N PHE A 268 -10.10 -8.74 -7.12
CA PHE A 268 -10.37 -7.60 -6.23
C PHE A 268 -9.36 -7.50 -5.06
N VAL A 269 -8.59 -8.56 -4.84
CA VAL A 269 -7.60 -8.65 -3.74
C VAL A 269 -6.20 -8.44 -4.31
N TYR A 270 -5.77 -9.31 -5.22
CA TYR A 270 -4.39 -9.34 -5.72
C TYR A 270 -4.26 -8.54 -7.02
N TYR A 271 -4.33 -7.21 -6.89
CA TYR A 271 -4.40 -6.30 -8.05
C TYR A 271 -3.14 -6.28 -8.93
N ARG A 272 -2.00 -6.73 -8.40
CA ARG A 272 -0.73 -6.87 -9.15
C ARG A 272 -0.47 -8.30 -9.66
N SER A 273 -1.32 -9.26 -9.30
CA SER A 273 -1.19 -10.64 -9.78
C SER A 273 -1.40 -10.73 -11.29
N PRO A 274 -0.50 -11.35 -12.06
CA PRO A 274 -0.68 -11.52 -13.49
C PRO A 274 -1.98 -12.25 -13.82
N MET A 275 -2.72 -11.76 -14.83
CA MET A 275 -3.89 -12.47 -15.34
C MET A 275 -3.45 -13.55 -16.34
N PRO A 276 -4.16 -14.70 -16.40
CA PRO A 276 -3.97 -15.67 -17.48
C PRO A 276 -4.16 -15.02 -18.86
N ALA A 277 -3.44 -15.52 -19.86
CA ALA A 277 -3.53 -15.00 -21.22
C ALA A 277 -4.98 -15.06 -21.74
N GLY A 278 -5.49 -13.92 -22.22
CA GLY A 278 -6.87 -13.79 -22.72
C GLY A 278 -7.93 -13.49 -21.65
N GLU A 279 -7.57 -13.46 -20.38
CA GLU A 279 -8.47 -13.03 -19.29
C GLU A 279 -8.25 -11.56 -18.93
N ARG A 280 -9.34 -10.87 -18.57
CA ARG A 280 -9.34 -9.49 -18.07
C ARG A 280 -10.04 -9.41 -16.73
N ARG A 281 -9.61 -8.49 -15.87
CA ARG A 281 -10.24 -8.25 -14.56
C ARG A 281 -11.63 -7.62 -14.75
N PHE A 282 -12.48 -7.74 -13.73
CA PHE A 282 -13.78 -7.06 -13.71
C PHE A 282 -13.68 -5.57 -13.37
N ALA A 283 -12.65 -5.18 -12.62
CA ALA A 283 -12.49 -3.85 -12.07
C ALA A 283 -11.02 -3.45 -11.93
N CYS A 284 -10.78 -2.14 -11.93
CA CYS A 284 -9.55 -1.53 -11.46
C CYS A 284 -9.47 -1.62 -9.94
N GLU A 285 -8.42 -2.24 -9.44
CA GLU A 285 -8.06 -2.22 -8.02
C GLU A 285 -6.68 -1.61 -7.83
N ILE A 286 -6.51 -1.04 -6.64
CA ILE A 286 -5.27 -0.45 -6.15
C ILE A 286 -5.02 -0.94 -4.72
N SER A 287 -4.04 -0.36 -4.03
CA SER A 287 -3.70 -0.73 -2.65
C SER A 287 -4.77 -0.39 -1.59
N SER A 288 -5.95 0.13 -1.96
CA SER A 288 -7.04 0.49 -1.02
C SER A 288 -7.40 -0.61 -0.06
N GLY A 289 -7.25 -0.36 1.24
CA GLY A 289 -7.60 -1.29 2.30
C GLY A 289 -6.55 -2.38 2.50
N PHE A 290 -5.41 -2.34 1.81
CA PHE A 290 -4.26 -3.12 2.24
C PHE A 290 -3.70 -2.53 3.52
N ALA A 291 -3.32 -3.40 4.45
CA ALA A 291 -2.70 -2.95 5.69
C ALA A 291 -1.82 -4.03 6.29
N LEU A 292 -0.64 -3.62 6.75
CA LEU A 292 0.23 -4.41 7.60
C LEU A 292 0.03 -4.06 9.09
N GLY A 293 -0.13 -5.08 9.92
CA GLY A 293 -0.27 -4.92 11.38
C GLY A 293 0.61 -5.91 12.16
N GLY A 294 0.84 -5.59 13.44
CA GLY A 294 1.48 -6.52 14.38
C GLY A 294 0.63 -7.77 14.71
N CYS A 295 -0.65 -7.75 14.35
CA CYS A 295 -1.59 -8.87 14.41
C CYS A 295 -2.74 -8.64 13.41
N TYR A 296 -3.63 -9.63 13.28
CA TYR A 296 -4.78 -9.56 12.38
C TYR A 296 -5.73 -8.41 12.73
N GLU A 297 -6.09 -8.22 14.01
CA GLU A 297 -7.01 -7.15 14.42
C GLU A 297 -6.44 -5.76 14.09
N GLU A 298 -5.13 -5.57 14.29
CA GLU A 298 -4.44 -4.32 13.94
C GLU A 298 -4.45 -4.09 12.42
N ALA A 299 -4.13 -5.10 11.62
CA ALA A 299 -4.11 -5.01 10.17
C ALA A 299 -5.51 -4.65 9.63
N VAL A 300 -6.57 -5.34 10.09
CA VAL A 300 -7.95 -5.03 9.67
C VAL A 300 -8.37 -3.63 10.11
N LEU A 301 -8.01 -3.20 11.32
CA LEU A 301 -8.30 -1.85 11.79
C LEU A 301 -7.70 -0.79 10.85
N HIS A 302 -6.39 -0.87 10.55
CA HIS A 302 -5.74 0.13 9.68
C HIS A 302 -6.28 0.10 8.25
N GLY A 303 -6.54 -1.09 7.68
CA GLY A 303 -7.15 -1.19 6.35
C GLY A 303 -8.56 -0.58 6.31
N LEU A 304 -9.33 -0.73 7.39
CA LEU A 304 -10.66 -0.12 7.50
C LEU A 304 -10.62 1.41 7.67
N LEU A 305 -9.60 1.94 8.37
CA LEU A 305 -9.37 3.38 8.47
C LEU A 305 -9.09 3.98 7.09
N GLU A 306 -8.19 3.37 6.31
CA GLU A 306 -7.88 3.80 4.94
C GLU A 306 -9.12 3.73 4.01
N VAL A 307 -9.94 2.68 4.12
CA VAL A 307 -11.20 2.58 3.38
C VAL A 307 -12.14 3.74 3.75
N ALA A 308 -12.26 4.07 5.04
CA ALA A 308 -13.07 5.21 5.49
C ALA A 308 -12.57 6.55 4.93
N GLU A 309 -11.24 6.76 4.91
CA GLU A 309 -10.63 7.98 4.35
C GLU A 309 -10.97 8.16 2.87
N ARG A 310 -10.75 7.11 2.08
CA ARG A 310 -10.94 7.13 0.62
C ARG A 310 -12.41 7.29 0.27
N ASP A 311 -13.28 6.56 0.96
CA ASP A 311 -14.73 6.71 0.82
C ASP A 311 -15.17 8.13 1.15
N ALA A 312 -14.74 8.66 2.30
CA ALA A 312 -15.09 10.00 2.77
C ALA A 312 -14.68 11.08 1.77
N PHE A 313 -13.45 11.00 1.28
CA PHE A 313 -12.91 11.92 0.29
C PHE A 313 -13.68 11.82 -1.04
N LEU A 314 -13.89 10.63 -1.59
CA LEU A 314 -14.54 10.45 -2.90
C LEU A 314 -16.01 10.82 -2.86
N MET A 315 -16.69 10.52 -1.76
CA MET A 315 -18.05 10.99 -1.49
C MET A 315 -18.15 12.51 -1.51
N ALA A 316 -17.21 13.20 -0.86
CA ALA A 316 -17.17 14.65 -0.85
C ALA A 316 -16.87 15.23 -2.25
N TRP A 317 -15.88 14.66 -2.95
CA TRP A 317 -15.51 15.08 -4.30
C TRP A 317 -16.64 14.89 -5.31
N TYR A 318 -17.11 13.66 -5.51
CA TYR A 318 -18.12 13.35 -6.51
C TYR A 318 -19.50 13.89 -6.16
N GLY A 319 -19.83 13.99 -4.86
CA GLY A 319 -21.08 14.58 -4.39
C GLY A 319 -21.06 16.11 -4.27
N GLN A 320 -19.91 16.77 -4.50
CA GLN A 320 -19.68 18.19 -4.18
C GLN A 320 -20.21 18.59 -2.80
N ILE A 321 -19.89 17.76 -1.79
CA ILE A 321 -20.41 17.95 -0.44
C ILE A 321 -19.52 18.97 0.29
N PRO A 322 -20.05 20.11 0.75
CA PRO A 322 -19.27 21.07 1.53
C PRO A 322 -18.73 20.43 2.81
N LEU A 323 -17.47 20.70 3.13
CA LEU A 323 -16.82 20.18 4.32
C LEU A 323 -16.45 21.33 5.27
N PRO A 324 -16.66 21.17 6.60
CA PRO A 324 -16.18 22.14 7.57
C PRO A 324 -14.65 22.24 7.54
N ARG A 325 -14.13 23.44 7.34
CA ARG A 325 -12.71 23.76 7.51
C ARG A 325 -12.39 23.93 8.99
N ILE A 326 -11.36 23.24 9.46
CA ILE A 326 -10.87 23.34 10.83
C ILE A 326 -10.02 24.60 10.97
N ASP A 327 -10.37 25.45 11.94
CA ASP A 327 -9.51 26.58 12.31
C ASP A 327 -8.26 26.09 13.05
N LEU A 328 -7.12 26.11 12.35
CA LEU A 328 -5.84 25.66 12.87
C LEU A 328 -5.36 26.45 14.09
N ALA A 329 -5.83 27.70 14.28
CA ALA A 329 -5.50 28.49 15.46
C ALA A 329 -6.11 27.93 16.75
N THR A 330 -7.17 27.13 16.63
CA THR A 330 -7.88 26.52 17.77
C THR A 330 -7.36 25.13 18.13
N VAL A 331 -6.39 24.60 17.38
CA VAL A 331 -5.85 23.25 17.58
C VAL A 331 -4.93 23.24 18.81
N PRO A 332 -5.20 22.40 19.83
CA PRO A 332 -4.39 22.36 21.04
C PRO A 332 -3.00 21.75 20.79
N ASP A 333 -2.90 20.80 19.87
CA ASP A 333 -1.64 20.18 19.49
C ASP A 333 -0.85 21.08 18.55
N ARG A 334 0.18 21.73 19.09
CA ARG A 334 1.02 22.68 18.35
C ARG A 334 1.78 22.06 17.18
N ARG A 335 1.92 20.73 17.11
CA ARG A 335 2.58 20.07 15.98
C ARG A 335 1.85 20.33 14.66
N ILE A 336 0.53 20.36 14.68
CA ILE A 336 -0.31 20.54 13.48
C ILE A 336 -0.09 21.92 12.83
N PRO A 337 -0.29 23.05 13.53
CA PRO A 337 -0.05 24.36 12.93
C PRO A 337 1.42 24.56 12.55
N LEU A 338 2.39 23.97 13.28
CA LEU A 338 3.80 24.06 12.91
C LEU A 338 4.12 23.34 11.60
N VAL A 339 3.54 22.17 11.37
CA VAL A 339 3.71 21.43 10.12
C VAL A 339 3.03 22.16 8.97
N ALA A 340 1.82 22.68 9.19
CA ALA A 340 1.11 23.50 8.20
C ALA A 340 1.93 24.76 7.83
N GLU A 341 2.42 25.51 8.82
CA GLU A 341 3.25 26.71 8.59
C GLU A 341 4.51 26.39 7.77
N ARG A 342 5.12 25.22 7.99
CA ARG A 342 6.29 24.78 7.21
C ARG A 342 5.97 24.59 5.73
N ILE A 343 4.79 24.08 5.40
CA ILE A 343 4.28 23.97 4.02
C ILE A 343 3.95 25.36 3.48
N GLU A 344 3.32 26.22 4.29
CA GLU A 344 2.94 27.57 3.87
C GLU A 344 4.14 28.47 3.54
N ARG A 345 5.27 28.27 4.23
CA ARG A 345 6.56 28.91 3.89
C ARG A 345 7.06 28.56 2.50
N GLN A 346 6.52 27.53 1.85
CA GLN A 346 6.77 27.22 0.46
C GLN A 346 5.85 27.98 -0.50
N GLY A 347 5.05 28.96 -0.06
CA GLY A 347 4.17 29.76 -0.92
C GLY A 347 2.73 29.24 -1.05
N TYR A 348 2.34 28.27 -0.23
CA TYR A 348 0.99 27.73 -0.20
C TYR A 348 0.19 28.28 0.97
N ARG A 349 -1.13 28.18 0.89
CA ARG A 349 -2.06 28.24 2.03
C ARG A 349 -2.54 26.83 2.31
N VAL A 350 -2.50 26.40 3.57
CA VAL A 350 -2.95 25.07 3.97
C VAL A 350 -4.37 25.13 4.52
N HIS A 351 -5.25 24.29 3.97
CA HIS A 351 -6.60 24.07 4.46
C HIS A 351 -6.72 22.63 4.98
N VAL A 352 -7.41 22.46 6.11
CA VAL A 352 -7.73 21.14 6.68
C VAL A 352 -9.25 21.05 6.82
N PHE A 353 -9.86 20.10 6.13
CA PHE A 353 -11.30 19.87 6.15
C PHE A 353 -11.63 18.58 6.90
N ASP A 354 -12.67 18.62 7.74
CA ASP A 354 -13.24 17.43 8.35
C ASP A 354 -14.13 16.71 7.32
N SER A 355 -13.65 15.60 6.78
CA SER A 355 -14.37 14.78 5.80
C SER A 355 -15.19 13.65 6.45
N THR A 356 -15.21 13.56 7.79
CA THR A 356 -15.84 12.46 8.54
C THR A 356 -17.29 12.22 8.13
N ARG A 357 -17.58 11.02 7.62
CA ARG A 357 -18.90 10.59 7.13
C ARG A 357 -19.71 9.86 8.17
N GLU A 358 -20.89 9.32 7.82
CA GLU A 358 -21.85 8.61 8.68
C GLU A 358 -21.22 7.53 9.57
N HIS A 359 -20.18 6.82 9.12
CA HIS A 359 -19.43 5.87 9.95
C HIS A 359 -18.65 6.53 11.09
N GLY A 360 -18.47 7.84 11.10
CA GLY A 360 -17.90 8.60 12.22
C GLY A 360 -16.46 8.29 12.59
N ILE A 361 -15.67 7.78 11.65
CA ILE A 361 -14.22 7.62 11.82
C ILE A 361 -13.57 8.94 11.41
N PRO A 362 -12.77 9.56 12.30
CA PRO A 362 -12.12 10.84 11.99
C PRO A 362 -11.30 10.72 10.70
N SER A 363 -11.71 11.50 9.71
CA SER A 363 -11.11 11.54 8.37
C SER A 363 -10.95 13.00 7.98
N PHE A 364 -9.81 13.34 7.41
CA PHE A 364 -9.43 14.71 7.11
C PHE A 364 -8.93 14.79 5.67
N TRP A 365 -9.35 15.84 4.98
CA TRP A 365 -8.83 16.20 3.67
C TRP A 365 -7.97 17.46 3.83
N THR A 366 -6.70 17.37 3.49
CA THR A 366 -5.79 18.53 3.49
C THR A 366 -5.52 19.02 2.07
N LEU A 367 -5.54 20.34 1.88
CA LEU A 367 -5.36 21.02 0.60
C LEU A 367 -4.29 22.12 0.75
N ALA A 368 -3.28 22.11 -0.11
CA ALA A 368 -2.36 23.20 -0.32
C ALA A 368 -2.79 24.00 -1.55
N GLU A 369 -3.09 25.28 -1.37
CA GLU A 369 -3.45 26.23 -2.43
C GLU A 369 -2.29 27.19 -2.70
N ASP A 370 -1.80 27.30 -3.94
CA ASP A 370 -0.81 28.33 -4.27
C ASP A 370 -1.44 29.72 -4.18
N VAL A 371 -0.88 30.59 -3.33
CA VAL A 371 -1.33 31.98 -3.16
C VAL A 371 -0.37 32.99 -3.77
N THR A 372 0.73 32.53 -4.38
CA THR A 372 1.75 33.41 -4.97
C THR A 372 1.44 33.79 -6.42
N GLY A 373 0.69 32.94 -7.16
CA GLY A 373 0.38 33.18 -8.57
C GLY A 373 1.60 33.05 -9.48
N THR A 374 2.63 32.31 -9.05
CA THR A 374 3.93 32.22 -9.74
C THR A 374 3.98 31.17 -10.86
N GLY A 375 2.83 30.65 -11.29
CA GLY A 375 2.76 29.56 -12.26
C GLY A 375 3.21 28.21 -11.69
N ARG A 376 3.02 28.01 -10.39
CA ARG A 376 3.24 26.74 -9.67
C ARG A 376 1.97 25.89 -9.68
N PRO A 377 2.05 24.61 -9.27
CA PRO A 377 0.87 23.79 -9.02
C PRO A 377 -0.16 24.54 -8.16
N ARG A 378 -1.36 24.76 -8.70
CA ARG A 378 -2.38 25.59 -8.06
C ARG A 378 -2.98 24.94 -6.83
N ALA A 379 -3.21 23.62 -6.89
CA ALA A 379 -3.77 22.84 -5.82
C ALA A 379 -3.07 21.48 -5.70
N VAL A 380 -2.78 21.08 -4.47
CA VAL A 380 -2.31 19.74 -4.13
C VAL A 380 -3.11 19.26 -2.92
N SER A 381 -3.60 18.02 -2.94
CA SER A 381 -4.38 17.48 -1.83
C SER A 381 -3.95 16.09 -1.42
N THR A 382 -4.21 15.76 -0.16
CA THR A 382 -3.99 14.45 0.46
C THR A 382 -5.07 14.22 1.52
N GLY A 383 -5.08 13.04 2.12
CA GLY A 383 -6.00 12.69 3.21
C GLY A 383 -5.30 12.03 4.37
N GLY A 384 -6.03 11.88 5.46
CA GLY A 384 -5.59 11.12 6.61
C GLY A 384 -6.78 10.73 7.48
N SER A 385 -6.77 9.50 7.96
CA SER A 385 -7.76 8.98 8.90
C SER A 385 -7.11 8.32 10.10
N GLY A 386 -7.87 8.24 11.19
CA GLY A 386 -7.40 7.55 12.37
C GLY A 386 -8.26 7.75 13.60
N LEU A 387 -8.09 6.86 14.57
CA LEU A 387 -8.79 6.94 15.86
C LEU A 387 -8.39 8.17 16.68
N ARG A 388 -7.22 8.73 16.38
CA ARG A 388 -6.67 9.94 16.99
C ARG A 388 -6.63 11.05 15.93
N PRO A 389 -7.55 12.02 15.99
CA PRO A 389 -7.62 13.11 15.02
C PRO A 389 -6.30 13.86 14.80
N ALA A 390 -5.55 14.11 15.88
CA ALA A 390 -4.30 14.85 15.77
C ALA A 390 -3.24 14.09 14.95
N GLU A 391 -3.10 12.78 15.16
CA GLU A 391 -2.15 11.97 14.39
C GLU A 391 -2.64 11.77 12.94
N ALA A 392 -3.94 11.67 12.71
CA ALA A 392 -4.52 11.59 11.35
C ALA A 392 -4.24 12.86 10.52
N ILE A 393 -4.45 14.04 11.11
CA ILE A 393 -4.12 15.32 10.46
C ILE A 393 -2.61 15.46 10.25
N LEU A 394 -1.78 15.06 11.23
CA LEU A 394 -0.33 15.09 11.06
C LEU A 394 0.12 14.19 9.91
N ALA A 395 -0.42 12.97 9.80
CA ALA A 395 -0.12 12.06 8.69
C ALA A 395 -0.51 12.70 7.34
N ALA A 396 -1.74 13.25 7.23
CA ALA A 396 -2.21 13.94 6.04
C ALA A 396 -1.30 15.11 5.63
N LEU A 397 -0.86 15.92 6.60
CA LEU A 397 0.03 17.07 6.35
C LEU A 397 1.45 16.65 5.95
N HIS A 398 1.99 15.57 6.52
CA HIS A 398 3.31 15.06 6.12
C HIS A 398 3.27 14.52 4.68
N GLU A 399 2.18 13.86 4.32
CA GLU A 399 1.92 13.47 2.94
C GLU A 399 1.76 14.69 2.04
N LEU A 400 0.98 15.70 2.46
CA LEU A 400 0.77 16.93 1.70
C LEU A 400 2.09 17.63 1.38
N SER A 401 2.99 17.75 2.37
CA SER A 401 4.31 18.37 2.16
C SER A 401 5.13 17.63 1.11
N GLN A 402 5.14 16.29 1.15
CA GLN A 402 5.87 15.48 0.17
C GLN A 402 5.24 15.58 -1.22
N THR A 403 3.91 15.57 -1.31
CA THR A 403 3.19 15.69 -2.59
C THR A 403 3.38 17.07 -3.20
N VAL A 404 3.38 18.14 -2.39
CA VAL A 404 3.73 19.51 -2.85
C VAL A 404 5.11 19.54 -3.49
N GLU A 405 6.11 18.91 -2.85
CA GLU A 405 7.47 18.85 -3.38
C GLU A 405 7.55 18.00 -4.64
N TYR A 406 6.87 16.85 -4.67
CA TYR A 406 6.81 15.98 -5.84
C TYR A 406 6.20 16.68 -7.06
N VAL A 407 5.05 17.33 -6.90
CA VAL A 407 4.41 18.07 -8.00
C VAL A 407 5.23 19.30 -8.38
N THR A 408 5.93 19.95 -7.42
CA THR A 408 6.87 21.04 -7.73
C THR A 408 8.04 20.53 -8.58
N ILE A 409 8.54 19.31 -8.34
CA ILE A 409 9.58 18.67 -9.18
C ILE A 409 9.04 18.36 -10.57
N LEU A 410 7.82 17.80 -10.68
CA LEU A 410 7.18 17.60 -11.98
C LEU A 410 7.02 18.92 -12.74
N ALA A 411 6.77 20.01 -12.01
CA ALA A 411 6.65 21.35 -12.57
C ALA A 411 7.98 21.99 -13.03
N LEU A 412 9.12 21.31 -12.86
CA LEU A 412 10.39 21.73 -13.46
C LEU A 412 10.51 21.37 -14.94
N ASP A 413 9.68 20.42 -15.44
CA ASP A 413 9.60 20.13 -16.86
C ASP A 413 8.96 21.32 -17.60
N PRO A 414 9.62 21.93 -18.62
CA PRO A 414 9.04 23.04 -19.37
C PRO A 414 7.64 22.77 -19.95
N GLY A 415 7.32 21.51 -20.26
CA GLY A 415 6.02 21.09 -20.81
C GLY A 415 4.95 20.79 -19.76
N TRP A 416 5.26 20.85 -18.46
CA TRP A 416 4.35 20.39 -17.40
C TRP A 416 3.01 21.13 -17.42
N SER A 417 3.03 22.45 -17.61
CA SER A 417 1.83 23.29 -17.52
C SER A 417 0.89 23.07 -18.71
N GLU A 418 1.44 22.76 -19.88
CA GLU A 418 0.68 22.36 -21.06
C GLU A 418 0.06 20.98 -20.83
N ARG A 419 0.84 20.02 -20.29
CA ARG A 419 0.32 18.68 -19.94
C ARG A 419 -0.78 18.76 -18.89
N ALA A 420 -0.62 19.57 -17.83
CA ALA A 420 -1.60 19.74 -16.77
C ALA A 420 -2.94 20.26 -17.34
N ARG A 421 -2.87 21.32 -18.16
CA ARG A 421 -4.03 21.90 -18.84
C ARG A 421 -4.68 20.95 -19.84
N HIS A 422 -3.87 20.18 -20.57
CA HIS A 422 -4.37 19.16 -21.49
C HIS A 422 -5.20 18.11 -20.75
N LEU A 423 -4.65 17.53 -19.69
CA LEU A 423 -5.33 16.54 -18.85
C LEU A 423 -6.58 17.11 -18.16
N ALA A 424 -6.55 18.39 -17.77
CA ALA A 424 -7.72 19.09 -17.26
C ALA A 424 -8.87 19.15 -18.28
N GLY A 425 -8.57 19.37 -19.56
CA GLY A 425 -9.54 19.41 -20.66
C GLY A 425 -9.90 18.04 -21.25
N HIS A 426 -9.05 17.04 -21.06
CA HIS A 426 -9.20 15.68 -21.61
C HIS A 426 -9.17 14.65 -20.48
N PRO A 427 -10.21 14.62 -19.62
CA PRO A 427 -10.18 13.80 -18.42
C PRO A 427 -10.05 12.31 -18.71
N ASP A 428 -10.52 11.81 -19.86
CA ASP A 428 -10.36 10.40 -20.24
C ASP A 428 -8.89 9.98 -20.49
N GLU A 429 -7.97 10.93 -20.69
CA GLU A 429 -6.52 10.68 -20.80
C GLU A 429 -5.80 10.68 -19.44
N VAL A 430 -6.50 11.01 -18.36
CA VAL A 430 -5.97 10.81 -17.00
C VAL A 430 -6.02 9.31 -16.72
N VAL A 431 -4.86 8.65 -16.69
CA VAL A 431 -4.73 7.18 -16.58
C VAL A 431 -3.89 6.72 -15.39
N SER A 432 -3.15 7.63 -14.76
CA SER A 432 -2.26 7.32 -13.63
C SER A 432 -2.45 8.27 -12.45
N MET A 433 -1.96 7.85 -11.28
CA MET A 433 -1.90 8.66 -10.07
C MET A 433 -1.21 10.01 -10.31
N ALA A 434 -0.10 10.02 -11.06
CA ALA A 434 0.60 11.24 -11.41
C ALA A 434 -0.25 12.18 -12.30
N ASP A 435 -1.06 11.61 -13.21
CA ASP A 435 -1.96 12.40 -14.05
C ASP A 435 -3.10 13.03 -13.23
N HIS A 436 -3.62 12.33 -12.21
CA HIS A 436 -4.61 12.89 -11.29
C HIS A 436 -4.05 14.12 -10.55
N LEU A 437 -2.82 14.03 -10.04
CA LEU A 437 -2.11 15.14 -9.40
C LEU A 437 -1.85 16.30 -10.35
N LEU A 438 -1.38 16.02 -11.58
CA LEU A 438 -1.14 17.05 -12.60
C LEU A 438 -2.43 17.75 -13.02
N CYS A 439 -3.51 17.00 -13.24
CA CYS A 439 -4.83 17.53 -13.56
C CYS A 439 -5.34 18.48 -12.47
N ALA A 440 -5.14 18.11 -11.20
CA ALA A 440 -5.51 18.92 -10.05
C ALA A 440 -4.62 20.17 -9.88
N ALA A 441 -3.38 20.09 -10.32
CA ALA A 441 -2.40 21.17 -10.22
C ALA A 441 -2.61 22.31 -11.23
N ASP A 442 -3.40 22.11 -12.28
CA ASP A 442 -3.66 23.14 -13.29
C ASP A 442 -4.52 24.30 -12.71
N PRO A 443 -4.09 25.57 -12.88
CA PRO A 443 -4.84 26.71 -12.39
C PRO A 443 -6.27 26.84 -12.93
N ALA A 444 -6.53 26.40 -14.17
CA ALA A 444 -7.85 26.49 -14.77
C ALA A 444 -8.83 25.43 -14.22
N SER A 445 -8.34 24.46 -13.45
CA SER A 445 -9.14 23.43 -12.78
C SER A 445 -9.49 23.77 -11.33
N PHE A 446 -9.06 24.93 -10.83
CA PHE A 446 -9.19 25.27 -9.41
C PHE A 446 -10.63 25.57 -8.98
N ASP A 447 -11.49 25.99 -9.91
CA ASP A 447 -12.93 26.18 -9.69
C ASP A 447 -13.65 24.88 -9.28
N ARG A 448 -13.07 23.71 -9.57
CA ARG A 448 -13.57 22.40 -9.12
C ARG A 448 -13.61 22.26 -7.59
N TYR A 449 -12.88 23.10 -6.85
CA TYR A 449 -12.87 23.15 -5.39
C TYR A 449 -13.84 24.21 -4.80
N SER A 450 -14.62 24.90 -5.64
CA SER A 450 -15.59 25.94 -5.21
C SER A 450 -16.51 25.50 -4.08
N PHE A 451 -16.98 24.25 -4.10
CA PHE A 451 -17.82 23.66 -3.05
C PHE A 451 -17.16 23.59 -1.66
N LEU A 452 -15.83 23.74 -1.58
CA LEU A 452 -15.07 23.86 -0.33
C LEU A 452 -14.64 25.30 -0.01
N LEU A 453 -14.38 26.11 -1.03
CA LEU A 453 -13.61 27.35 -0.89
C LEU A 453 -14.41 28.64 -1.02
N ASP A 454 -15.52 28.66 -1.77
CA ASP A 454 -16.24 29.90 -2.07
C ASP A 454 -17.09 30.39 -0.87
N ASP A 455 -17.73 29.48 -0.16
CA ASP A 455 -18.50 29.74 1.07
C ASP A 455 -18.10 28.75 2.18
N PRO A 456 -16.89 28.92 2.76
CA PRO A 456 -16.30 27.91 3.64
C PRO A 456 -17.01 27.88 4.99
N VAL A 457 -17.69 26.77 5.28
CA VAL A 457 -18.13 26.45 6.63
C VAL A 457 -16.88 26.26 7.49
N THR A 458 -16.72 27.02 8.56
CA THR A 458 -15.57 26.90 9.47
C THR A 458 -16.00 26.34 10.82
N SER A 459 -15.17 25.49 11.42
CA SER A 459 -15.37 24.94 12.77
C SER A 459 -14.10 25.03 13.60
N THR A 460 -14.25 25.25 14.90
CA THR A 460 -13.13 25.09 15.85
C THR A 460 -12.74 23.62 15.97
N TRP A 461 -11.54 23.35 16.48
CA TRP A 461 -11.07 22.01 16.83
C TRP A 461 -12.08 21.25 17.70
N GLN A 462 -12.58 21.91 18.75
CA GLN A 462 -13.55 21.32 19.66
C GLN A 462 -14.85 20.95 18.94
N GLN A 463 -15.38 21.85 18.11
CA GLN A 463 -16.61 21.62 17.34
C GLN A 463 -16.47 20.50 16.31
N ALA A 464 -15.29 20.34 15.70
CA ALA A 464 -15.03 19.25 14.76
C ALA A 464 -15.03 17.89 15.49
N LEU A 465 -14.37 17.81 16.64
CA LEU A 465 -14.17 16.54 17.34
C LEU A 465 -15.32 16.09 18.24
N GLU A 466 -16.07 17.02 18.82
CA GLU A 466 -17.22 16.68 19.69
C GLU A 466 -18.38 16.05 18.94
N ARG A 467 -18.46 16.23 17.61
CA ARG A 467 -19.55 15.68 16.80
C ARG A 467 -19.63 14.15 16.89
N ARG A 468 -18.49 13.46 17.02
CA ARG A 468 -18.40 11.99 16.91
C ARG A 468 -17.26 11.43 17.78
N PRO A 469 -17.43 11.39 19.11
CA PRO A 469 -16.38 10.92 20.00
C PRO A 469 -16.00 9.46 19.71
N TRP A 470 -14.71 9.16 19.86
CA TRP A 470 -14.19 7.79 19.82
C TRP A 470 -14.01 7.26 21.25
N PRO A 471 -14.48 6.03 21.58
CA PRO A 471 -14.25 5.45 22.90
C PRO A 471 -12.77 5.19 23.15
N VAL A 472 -12.31 5.40 24.39
CA VAL A 472 -10.94 5.04 24.78
C VAL A 472 -10.90 3.56 25.13
N ASN A 473 -10.41 2.75 24.21
CA ASN A 473 -10.20 1.32 24.41
C ASN A 473 -8.74 1.02 24.76
N ALA A 474 -8.49 0.00 25.58
CA ALA A 474 -7.15 -0.50 25.89
C ALA A 474 -6.67 -1.61 24.94
N ASP A 475 -7.59 -2.18 24.15
CA ASP A 475 -7.36 -3.32 23.26
C ASP A 475 -7.71 -2.95 21.82
N ILE A 476 -6.89 -3.37 20.85
CA ILE A 476 -7.15 -3.12 19.42
C ILE A 476 -8.41 -3.84 18.93
N GLY A 477 -8.70 -5.03 19.46
CA GLY A 477 -9.90 -5.77 19.10
C GLY A 477 -11.18 -4.99 19.39
N ALA A 478 -11.21 -4.23 20.49
CA ALA A 478 -12.34 -3.37 20.86
C ALA A 478 -12.49 -2.15 19.94
N ASP A 479 -11.39 -1.57 19.45
CA ASP A 479 -11.48 -0.52 18.43
C ASP A 479 -11.98 -1.06 17.10
N LEU A 480 -11.50 -2.25 16.68
CA LEU A 480 -11.98 -2.91 15.48
C LEU A 480 -13.49 -3.19 15.57
N ASP A 481 -13.96 -3.70 16.71
CA ASP A 481 -15.39 -3.96 16.93
C ASP A 481 -16.22 -2.67 16.83
N GLU A 482 -15.71 -1.57 17.38
CA GLU A 482 -16.35 -0.26 17.25
C GLU A 482 -16.37 0.23 15.80
N CYS A 483 -15.27 0.11 15.04
CA CYS A 483 -15.24 0.44 13.62
C CYS A 483 -16.27 -0.38 12.83
N VAL A 484 -16.28 -1.70 13.01
CA VAL A 484 -17.23 -2.62 12.36
C VAL A 484 -18.66 -2.23 12.69
N ARG A 485 -18.95 -1.95 13.97
CA ARG A 485 -20.29 -1.52 14.41
C ARG A 485 -20.72 -0.23 13.71
N ARG A 486 -19.80 0.74 13.55
CA ARG A 486 -20.10 2.01 12.88
C ARG A 486 -20.31 1.85 11.37
N PHE A 487 -19.53 1.01 10.69
CA PHE A 487 -19.77 0.67 9.29
C PHE A 487 -21.11 -0.03 9.09
N ALA A 488 -21.45 -0.99 9.96
CA ALA A 488 -22.74 -1.66 9.94
C ALA A 488 -23.90 -0.69 10.16
N ALA A 489 -23.76 0.27 11.09
CA ALA A 489 -24.74 1.34 11.30
C ALA A 489 -24.90 2.28 10.10
N ALA A 490 -23.86 2.42 9.27
CA ALA A 490 -23.88 3.12 8.00
C ALA A 490 -24.38 2.25 6.82
N GLY A 491 -24.84 1.02 7.08
CA GLY A 491 -25.36 0.10 6.06
C GLY A 491 -24.30 -0.60 5.23
N MET A 492 -23.05 -0.63 5.69
CA MET A 492 -21.94 -1.30 5.02
C MET A 492 -21.45 -2.51 5.81
N ASP A 493 -21.13 -3.58 5.09
CA ASP A 493 -20.38 -4.71 5.64
C ASP A 493 -18.87 -4.38 5.65
N VAL A 494 -18.11 -5.10 6.46
CA VAL A 494 -16.65 -5.11 6.44
C VAL A 494 -16.20 -6.52 6.08
N VAL A 495 -15.40 -6.63 5.03
CA VAL A 495 -14.86 -7.90 4.55
C VAL A 495 -13.34 -7.82 4.55
N ALA A 496 -12.67 -8.74 5.24
CA ALA A 496 -11.22 -8.81 5.29
C ALA A 496 -10.70 -10.13 4.72
N VAL A 497 -9.75 -10.06 3.81
CA VAL A 497 -9.02 -11.21 3.25
C VAL A 497 -7.62 -11.23 3.86
N ASP A 498 -7.24 -12.34 4.50
CA ASP A 498 -5.89 -12.54 5.02
C ASP A 498 -4.93 -12.83 3.85
N THR A 499 -4.02 -11.88 3.60
CA THR A 499 -3.03 -11.95 2.52
C THR A 499 -1.63 -12.25 3.05
N THR A 500 -1.51 -12.64 4.32
CA THR A 500 -0.23 -12.90 5.00
C THR A 500 0.51 -14.06 4.34
N SER A 501 1.71 -13.79 3.82
CA SER A 501 2.65 -14.80 3.36
C SER A 501 3.72 -15.08 4.41
N MET A 502 4.60 -16.05 4.10
CA MET A 502 5.70 -16.40 5.00
C MET A 502 6.68 -15.24 5.21
N GLU A 503 6.81 -14.35 4.22
CA GLU A 503 7.64 -13.16 4.32
C GLU A 503 7.16 -12.23 5.43
N GLN A 504 5.87 -11.84 5.47
CA GLN A 504 5.39 -10.98 6.56
C GLN A 504 5.42 -11.70 7.91
N THR A 505 5.14 -13.01 7.92
CA THR A 505 5.21 -13.84 9.13
C THR A 505 6.62 -13.86 9.74
N ALA A 506 7.67 -13.81 8.92
CA ALA A 506 9.07 -13.84 9.38
C ALA A 506 9.41 -12.68 10.32
N GLY A 507 8.79 -11.50 10.13
CA GLY A 507 8.91 -10.36 11.04
C GLY A 507 7.77 -10.23 12.04
N GLY A 508 6.92 -11.25 12.17
CA GLY A 508 5.76 -11.27 13.07
C GLY A 508 4.61 -10.35 12.65
N PHE A 509 4.44 -10.11 11.34
CA PHE A 509 3.38 -9.26 10.82
C PHE A 509 2.25 -10.07 10.21
N THR A 510 1.07 -9.45 10.17
CA THR A 510 -0.10 -9.89 9.42
C THR A 510 -0.42 -8.84 8.36
N CYS A 511 -0.75 -9.28 7.15
CA CYS A 511 -1.22 -8.41 6.08
C CYS A 511 -2.63 -8.81 5.67
N VAL A 512 -3.49 -7.83 5.42
CA VAL A 512 -4.87 -8.06 4.97
C VAL A 512 -5.22 -7.11 3.83
N LYS A 513 -6.25 -7.47 3.06
CA LYS A 513 -7.01 -6.54 2.22
C LYS A 513 -8.42 -6.41 2.81
N VAL A 514 -8.79 -5.19 3.18
CA VAL A 514 -10.12 -4.83 3.68
C VAL A 514 -10.94 -4.20 2.57
N MET A 515 -12.21 -4.56 2.49
CA MET A 515 -13.21 -3.98 1.59
C MET A 515 -14.47 -3.68 2.40
N ALA A 516 -15.14 -2.58 2.07
CA ALA A 516 -16.46 -2.26 2.60
C ALA A 516 -17.47 -2.20 1.45
N PRO A 517 -18.17 -3.31 1.11
CA PRO A 517 -19.19 -3.29 0.08
C PRO A 517 -20.17 -2.12 0.25
N GLY A 518 -20.35 -1.32 -0.81
CA GLY A 518 -21.12 -0.07 -0.79
C GLY A 518 -20.31 1.21 -0.60
N SER A 519 -19.03 1.13 -0.24
CA SER A 519 -18.11 2.29 -0.25
C SER A 519 -17.76 2.71 -1.68
N VAL A 520 -17.42 3.98 -1.90
CA VAL A 520 -16.87 4.46 -3.18
C VAL A 520 -15.39 4.07 -3.27
N PRO A 521 -15.00 3.18 -4.21
CA PRO A 521 -13.63 2.73 -4.30
C PRO A 521 -12.75 3.74 -5.05
N MET A 522 -11.56 3.98 -4.51
CA MET A 522 -10.52 4.77 -5.18
C MET A 522 -9.92 3.98 -6.35
N THR A 523 -9.72 4.65 -7.48
CA THR A 523 -9.13 4.07 -8.70
C THR A 523 -8.30 5.14 -9.38
N PHE A 524 -7.13 4.79 -9.90
CA PHE A 524 -6.39 5.69 -10.77
C PHE A 524 -6.79 5.49 -12.23
N GLY A 525 -7.07 6.59 -12.90
CA GLY A 525 -7.62 6.65 -14.23
C GLY A 525 -9.08 7.12 -14.21
N HIS A 526 -9.39 8.20 -14.94
CA HIS A 526 -10.73 8.76 -14.96
C HIS A 526 -11.76 7.79 -15.54
N THR A 527 -11.39 7.08 -16.61
CA THR A 527 -12.21 6.05 -17.25
C THR A 527 -12.38 4.81 -16.37
N ALA A 528 -11.48 4.60 -15.41
CA ALA A 528 -11.47 3.49 -14.47
C ALA A 528 -12.32 3.74 -13.21
N ARG A 529 -12.92 4.93 -13.05
CA ARG A 529 -13.78 5.27 -11.90
C ARG A 529 -14.98 4.34 -11.78
N ARG A 530 -15.30 3.95 -10.54
CA ARG A 530 -16.41 3.05 -10.21
C ARG A 530 -17.42 3.76 -9.31
N VAL A 531 -18.15 4.69 -9.91
CA VAL A 531 -19.12 5.57 -9.24
C VAL A 531 -20.58 5.21 -9.57
N THR A 532 -20.81 4.12 -10.30
CA THR A 532 -22.14 3.69 -10.75
C THR A 532 -22.64 2.52 -9.91
N GLY A 533 -23.94 2.50 -9.63
CA GLY A 533 -24.58 1.40 -8.89
C GLY A 533 -24.29 1.39 -7.39
N LEU A 534 -23.73 2.48 -6.84
CA LEU A 534 -23.44 2.64 -5.43
C LEU A 534 -24.57 3.43 -4.75
N PRO A 535 -25.34 2.83 -3.82
CA PRO A 535 -26.48 3.51 -3.18
C PRO A 535 -26.10 4.80 -2.42
N ARG A 536 -24.87 4.86 -1.90
CA ARG A 536 -24.38 6.01 -1.12
C ARG A 536 -24.01 7.20 -2.00
N LEU A 537 -23.74 6.99 -3.29
CA LEU A 537 -23.46 8.03 -4.28
C LEU A 537 -24.53 8.00 -5.39
N PRO A 538 -25.78 8.44 -5.09
CA PRO A 538 -26.90 8.33 -6.04
C PRO A 538 -26.73 9.22 -7.28
N GLU A 539 -25.95 10.29 -7.16
CA GLU A 539 -25.67 11.25 -8.22
C GLU A 539 -24.19 11.65 -8.17
N VAL A 540 -23.55 11.71 -9.34
CA VAL A 540 -22.21 12.26 -9.52
C VAL A 540 -22.34 13.71 -9.99
N ARG A 541 -22.13 14.65 -9.07
CA ARG A 541 -22.22 16.09 -9.34
C ARG A 541 -20.91 16.66 -9.88
N ASN A 542 -19.78 16.13 -9.41
CA ASN A 542 -18.47 16.48 -9.96
C ASN A 542 -18.05 15.44 -11.01
N PRO A 543 -18.04 15.78 -12.31
CA PRO A 543 -17.68 14.83 -13.35
C PRO A 543 -16.16 14.70 -13.54
N HIS A 544 -15.33 15.41 -12.77
CA HIS A 544 -13.89 15.50 -13.02
C HIS A 544 -13.09 14.40 -12.31
N PRO A 545 -11.87 14.06 -12.80
CA PRO A 545 -10.93 13.21 -12.08
C PRO A 545 -10.70 13.73 -10.66
N HIS A 546 -10.62 12.83 -9.68
CA HIS A 546 -10.37 13.23 -8.31
C HIS A 546 -8.92 13.69 -8.11
N PRO A 547 -8.63 14.61 -7.17
CA PRO A 547 -7.28 15.12 -6.96
C PRO A 547 -6.44 14.32 -5.93
N PHE A 548 -6.97 13.21 -5.40
CA PHE A 548 -6.26 12.36 -4.44
C PHE A 548 -5.11 11.58 -5.10
N PRO A 549 -3.91 11.52 -4.46
CA PRO A 549 -2.79 10.68 -4.88
C PRO A 549 -2.95 9.20 -4.56
#